data_AF-A0A3B0UH74-F1
#
_entry.id   AF-A0A3B0UH74-F1
#
_cell.length_a   1.000
_cell.length_b   1.000
_cell.length_c   1.000
_cell.angle_alpha   90.00
_cell.angle_beta   90.00
_cell.angle_gamma   90.00
#
_symmetry.space_group_name_H-M   'P 1'
#
loop_
_entity.id
_entity.type
_entity.pdbx_description
1 polymer ?
#
loop_
_entity_poly.entity_id
_entity_poly.type
_entity_poly.pdbx_seq_one_letter_code
_entity_poly.pdbx_strand_id
1 'polypeptide(L)'
;QQYAVGTRTPLKTRSGAPLIFTPDVNLTNASEAQGIRVIKFAPNPQTTRQFNEGNLFFIFRISDVYLMRAEAEFRSGNVAAALADVNAIRAKRNATLRTSLTLDDIYNERGYELYWEGKRRQDMIRFGFFNKPMSEKPETPAYTSLYAIPQSALDVNPNLKQNPGY
;
A
#
# COMPACT_ATOMS: atom_id res chain seq x y z
N GLN A 1 17.68 16.97 -0.36
CA GLN A 1 18.72 16.97 -1.42
C GLN A 1 19.04 15.53 -1.79
N GLN A 2 19.02 15.19 -3.07
CA GLN A 2 19.42 13.88 -3.59
C GLN A 2 20.87 13.90 -4.09
N TYR A 3 21.51 12.75 -4.10
CA TYR A 3 22.91 12.58 -4.49
C TYR A 3 23.07 11.38 -5.43
N ALA A 4 24.05 11.43 -6.31
CA ALA A 4 24.36 10.34 -7.22
C ALA A 4 24.83 9.09 -6.46
N VAL A 5 24.59 7.90 -7.01
CA VAL A 5 25.05 6.64 -6.40
C VAL A 5 26.58 6.62 -6.38
N GLY A 6 27.17 6.30 -5.23
CA GLY A 6 28.62 6.15 -5.06
C GLY A 6 29.42 7.46 -5.02
N THR A 7 28.81 8.62 -5.29
CA THR A 7 29.47 9.93 -5.17
C THR A 7 28.60 10.88 -4.35
N ARG A 8 29.19 11.75 -3.52
CA ARG A 8 28.42 12.79 -2.79
C ARG A 8 28.06 13.98 -3.69
N THR A 9 27.89 13.75 -4.99
CA THR A 9 27.59 14.78 -5.98
C THR A 9 26.09 15.09 -5.92
N PRO A 10 25.70 16.36 -5.65
CA PRO A 10 24.28 16.74 -5.60
C PRO A 10 23.60 16.56 -6.96
N LEU A 11 22.45 15.88 -6.98
CA LEU A 11 21.62 15.77 -8.16
C LEU A 11 20.78 17.04 -8.36
N LYS A 12 20.52 17.36 -9.62
CA LYS A 12 19.71 18.49 -10.06
C LYS A 12 18.49 17.99 -10.84
N THR A 13 17.41 18.76 -10.80
CA THR A 13 16.26 18.57 -11.69
C THR A 13 16.65 18.89 -13.14
N ARG A 14 15.79 18.55 -14.09
CA ARG A 14 15.93 18.96 -15.50
C ARG A 14 16.05 20.47 -15.71
N SER A 15 15.53 21.29 -14.80
CA SER A 15 15.65 22.75 -14.82
C SER A 15 16.94 23.27 -14.17
N GLY A 16 17.81 22.38 -13.68
CA GLY A 16 19.07 22.74 -13.01
C GLY A 16 18.93 23.10 -11.53
N ALA A 17 17.71 23.07 -10.96
CA ALA A 17 17.47 23.29 -9.54
C ALA A 17 17.92 22.08 -8.71
N PRO A 18 18.20 22.23 -7.40
CA PRO A 18 18.54 21.08 -6.55
C PRO A 18 17.40 20.06 -6.50
N LEU A 19 17.71 18.78 -6.70
CA LEU A 19 16.70 17.72 -6.63
C LEU A 19 16.38 17.39 -5.17
N ILE A 20 15.24 17.88 -4.67
CA ILE A 20 14.76 17.65 -3.31
C ILE A 20 13.37 17.03 -3.40
N PHE A 21 13.24 15.76 -3.03
CA PHE A 21 11.94 15.10 -3.05
C PHE A 21 11.00 15.68 -2.00
N THR A 22 9.76 15.89 -2.42
CA THR A 22 8.64 16.33 -1.57
C THR A 22 7.55 15.27 -1.60
N PRO A 23 6.81 15.08 -0.50
CA PRO A 23 5.71 14.12 -0.47
C PRO A 23 4.51 14.58 -1.30
N ASP A 24 4.42 15.88 -1.61
CA ASP A 24 3.36 16.47 -2.41
C ASP A 24 3.34 15.85 -3.81
N VAL A 25 2.14 15.46 -4.24
CA VAL A 25 1.91 14.88 -5.56
C VAL A 25 0.74 15.62 -6.20
N ASN A 26 0.87 15.92 -7.50
CA ASN A 26 -0.22 16.44 -8.31
C ASN A 26 -0.40 15.51 -9.51
N LEU A 27 -1.60 14.98 -9.70
CA LEU A 27 -1.87 14.00 -10.77
C LEU A 27 -1.76 14.58 -12.19
N THR A 28 -1.83 15.90 -12.33
CA THR A 28 -1.81 16.59 -13.62
C THR A 28 -0.48 17.27 -13.92
N ASN A 29 0.20 17.80 -12.90
CA ASN A 29 1.37 18.68 -13.06
C ASN A 29 2.44 18.46 -11.98
N ALA A 30 2.75 17.20 -11.64
CA ALA A 30 3.88 16.92 -10.73
C ALA A 30 5.24 17.17 -11.42
N SER A 31 6.12 17.89 -10.72
CA SER A 31 7.52 18.02 -11.09
C SER A 31 8.33 16.76 -10.76
N GLU A 32 9.56 16.68 -11.29
CA GLU A 32 10.53 15.62 -10.97
C GLU A 32 10.83 15.50 -9.46
N ALA A 33 10.69 16.60 -8.73
CA ALA A 33 10.89 16.68 -7.29
C ALA A 33 9.67 16.24 -6.47
N GLN A 34 8.51 16.05 -7.09
CA GLN A 34 7.26 15.75 -6.39
C GLN A 34 6.95 14.24 -6.37
N GLY A 35 6.27 13.82 -5.31
CA GLY A 35 5.83 12.46 -5.04
C GLY A 35 6.87 11.57 -4.35
N ILE A 36 6.35 10.64 -3.55
CA ILE A 36 7.15 9.62 -2.87
C ILE A 36 7.63 8.57 -3.88
N ARG A 37 8.92 8.21 -3.83
CA ARG A 37 9.48 7.13 -4.66
C ARG A 37 9.38 5.81 -3.89
N VAL A 38 8.75 4.82 -4.51
CA VAL A 38 8.59 3.50 -3.88
C VAL A 38 9.81 2.65 -4.20
N ILE A 39 10.59 2.31 -3.17
CA ILE A 39 11.86 1.57 -3.29
C ILE A 39 11.81 0.17 -2.65
N LYS A 40 10.61 -0.34 -2.34
CA LYS A 40 10.43 -1.63 -1.67
C LYS A 40 11.00 -2.80 -2.48
N PHE A 41 10.68 -2.80 -3.77
CA PHE A 41 11.20 -3.72 -4.76
C PHE A 41 12.01 -2.88 -5.76
N ALA A 42 13.14 -2.37 -5.30
CA ALA A 42 13.97 -1.48 -6.11
C ALA A 42 14.49 -2.21 -7.36
N PRO A 43 14.37 -1.62 -8.56
CA PRO A 43 14.90 -2.21 -9.78
C PRO A 43 16.40 -2.48 -9.64
N ASN A 44 16.85 -3.61 -10.17
CA ASN A 44 18.27 -3.92 -10.22
C ASN A 44 18.93 -3.07 -11.33
N PRO A 45 19.85 -2.12 -11.01
CA PRO A 45 20.42 -1.23 -12.01
C PRO A 45 21.34 -1.94 -13.02
N GLN A 46 21.74 -3.18 -12.74
CA GLN A 46 22.49 -4.03 -13.67
C GLN A 46 21.58 -4.85 -14.60
N THR A 47 20.25 -4.82 -14.44
CA THR A 47 19.36 -5.52 -15.35
C THR A 47 19.32 -4.82 -16.71
N THR A 48 19.82 -5.50 -17.74
CA THR A 48 19.95 -4.98 -19.11
C THR A 48 18.82 -5.39 -20.05
N ARG A 49 17.90 -6.26 -19.61
CA ARG A 49 16.76 -6.75 -20.39
C ARG A 49 15.47 -6.70 -19.58
N GLN A 50 14.41 -6.20 -20.21
CA GLN A 50 13.06 -6.21 -19.65
C GLN A 50 12.67 -7.65 -19.27
N PHE A 51 12.07 -7.84 -18.09
CA PHE A 51 11.67 -9.13 -17.51
C PHE A 51 12.80 -10.10 -17.10
N ASN A 52 14.05 -9.63 -17.00
CA ASN A 52 15.17 -10.40 -16.46
C ASN A 52 15.68 -9.81 -15.13
N GLU A 53 14.75 -9.29 -14.31
CA GLU A 53 15.05 -8.86 -12.96
C GLU A 53 15.05 -10.07 -12.03
N GLY A 54 16.06 -10.22 -11.18
CA GLY A 54 16.08 -11.25 -10.12
C GLY A 54 15.19 -10.93 -8.92
N ASN A 55 14.46 -9.81 -8.97
CA ASN A 55 13.56 -9.38 -7.91
C ASN A 55 12.32 -10.29 -7.84
N LEU A 56 12.05 -10.85 -6.67
CA LEU A 56 10.87 -11.68 -6.43
C LEU A 56 9.74 -10.83 -5.83
N PHE A 57 8.52 -11.04 -6.33
CA PHE A 57 7.31 -10.50 -5.74
C PHE A 57 6.67 -11.52 -4.80
N PHE A 58 6.60 -11.21 -3.51
CA PHE A 58 6.05 -12.10 -2.50
C PHE A 58 4.52 -11.99 -2.44
N ILE A 59 3.83 -13.03 -2.89
CA ILE A 59 2.35 -13.11 -2.81
C ILE A 59 1.90 -13.40 -1.37
N PHE A 60 2.66 -14.26 -0.68
CA PHE A 60 2.42 -14.66 0.70
C PHE A 60 3.69 -14.51 1.51
N ARG A 61 3.53 -14.05 2.75
CA ARG A 61 4.62 -13.97 3.72
C ARG A 61 4.10 -13.99 5.13
N ILE A 62 4.96 -14.42 6.03
CA ILE A 62 4.60 -14.65 7.43
C ILE A 62 4.07 -13.40 8.14
N SER A 63 4.55 -12.19 7.83
CA SER A 63 4.02 -11.00 8.51
C SER A 63 2.56 -10.71 8.18
N ASP A 64 2.06 -11.06 6.98
CA ASP A 64 0.63 -10.92 6.67
C ASP A 64 -0.17 -11.84 7.62
N VAL A 65 0.31 -13.05 7.87
CA VAL A 65 -0.32 -14.01 8.81
C VAL A 65 -0.34 -13.47 10.23
N TYR A 66 0.77 -12.90 10.72
CA TYR A 66 0.82 -12.28 12.05
C TYR A 66 -0.18 -11.14 12.17
N LEU A 67 -0.27 -10.26 11.16
CA LEU A 67 -1.19 -9.12 11.20
C LEU A 67 -2.65 -9.52 10.99
N MET A 68 -2.92 -10.59 10.23
CA MET A 68 -4.26 -11.19 10.14
C MET A 68 -4.68 -11.79 11.49
N ARG A 69 -3.77 -12.52 12.16
CA ARG A 69 -4.04 -13.06 13.50
C ARG A 69 -4.23 -11.94 14.52
N ALA A 70 -3.40 -10.90 14.50
CA ALA A 70 -3.54 -9.74 15.38
C ALA A 70 -4.92 -9.08 15.26
N GLU A 71 -5.41 -8.89 14.03
CA GLU A 71 -6.75 -8.36 13.82
C GLU A 71 -7.84 -9.29 14.36
N ALA A 72 -7.73 -10.59 14.10
CA ALA A 72 -8.70 -11.57 14.58
C ALA A 72 -8.75 -11.61 16.12
N GLU A 73 -7.59 -11.64 16.79
CA GLU A 73 -7.46 -11.59 18.25
C GLU A 73 -8.01 -10.28 18.82
N PHE A 74 -7.74 -9.14 18.17
CA PHE A 74 -8.27 -7.85 18.63
C PHE A 74 -9.80 -7.83 18.56
N ARG A 75 -10.37 -8.31 17.44
CA ARG A 75 -11.83 -8.35 17.24
C ARG A 75 -12.53 -9.38 18.13
N SER A 76 -11.83 -10.44 18.57
CA SER A 76 -12.35 -11.41 19.53
C SER A 76 -12.23 -10.93 21.00
N GLY A 77 -11.62 -9.76 21.23
CA GLY A 77 -11.43 -9.18 22.56
C GLY A 77 -10.08 -9.53 23.23
N ASN A 78 -9.24 -10.33 22.57
CA ASN A 78 -7.91 -10.69 23.07
C ASN A 78 -6.85 -9.66 22.66
N VAL A 79 -6.97 -8.45 23.22
CA VAL A 79 -6.09 -7.32 22.89
C VAL A 79 -4.62 -7.61 23.22
N ALA A 80 -4.35 -8.40 24.26
CA ALA A 80 -2.99 -8.77 24.66
C ALA A 80 -2.27 -9.61 23.60
N ALA A 81 -2.94 -10.62 23.03
CA ALA A 81 -2.37 -11.42 21.95
C ALA A 81 -2.19 -10.60 20.67
N ALA A 82 -3.16 -9.73 20.34
CA ALA A 82 -3.03 -8.81 19.21
C ALA A 82 -1.81 -7.89 19.35
N LEU A 83 -1.59 -7.35 20.55
CA LEU A 83 -0.44 -6.48 20.84
C LEU A 83 0.88 -7.22 20.68
N ALA A 84 0.95 -8.46 21.15
CA ALA A 84 2.13 -9.30 20.97
C ALA A 84 2.46 -9.53 19.49
N ASP A 85 1.46 -9.82 18.65
CA ASP A 85 1.66 -10.04 17.22
C ASP A 85 2.11 -8.79 16.47
N VAL A 86 1.47 -7.64 16.74
CA VAL A 86 1.88 -6.35 16.14
C VAL A 86 3.32 -6.00 16.56
N ASN A 87 3.64 -6.13 17.85
CA ASN A 87 4.98 -5.81 18.35
C ASN A 87 6.05 -6.79 17.85
N ALA A 88 5.71 -8.05 17.56
CA ALA A 88 6.63 -8.99 16.92
C ALA A 88 7.08 -8.49 15.54
N ILE A 89 6.17 -7.91 14.75
CA ILE A 89 6.51 -7.30 13.46
C ILE A 89 7.30 -6.01 13.65
N ARG A 90 6.83 -5.10 14.53
CA ARG A 90 7.49 -3.81 14.78
C ARG A 90 8.93 -3.98 15.27
N ALA A 91 9.18 -4.94 16.17
CA ALA A 91 10.51 -5.28 16.66
C ALA A 91 11.44 -5.71 15.51
N LYS A 92 10.97 -6.55 14.58
CA LYS A 92 11.73 -6.99 13.40
C LYS A 92 12.02 -5.86 12.39
N ARG A 93 11.39 -4.69 12.55
CA ARG A 93 11.60 -3.50 11.72
C ARG A 93 12.31 -2.38 12.47
N ASN A 94 12.77 -2.61 13.71
CA ASN A 94 13.30 -1.59 14.59
C ASN A 94 12.34 -0.39 14.78
N ALA A 95 11.02 -0.64 14.69
CA ALA A 95 10.00 0.35 14.93
C ALA A 95 9.67 0.42 16.43
N THR A 96 9.29 1.60 16.91
CA THR A 96 8.89 1.81 18.32
C THR A 96 7.77 0.86 18.71
N LEU A 97 7.95 0.05 19.75
CA LEU A 97 6.91 -0.87 20.20
C LEU A 97 5.70 -0.10 20.73
N ARG A 98 4.51 -0.65 20.53
CA ARG A 98 3.27 -0.10 21.06
C ARG A 98 3.01 -0.62 22.47
N THR A 99 2.41 0.21 23.30
CA THR A 99 1.93 -0.16 24.65
C THR A 99 0.42 -0.44 24.68
N SER A 100 -0.30 0.00 23.66
CA SER A 100 -1.74 -0.23 23.47
C SER A 100 -2.06 -0.38 21.98
N LEU A 101 -3.24 -0.90 21.68
CA LEU A 101 -3.75 -1.04 20.32
C LEU A 101 -5.17 -0.52 20.20
N THR A 102 -5.42 0.13 19.08
CA THR A 102 -6.75 0.32 18.49
C THR A 102 -6.86 -0.51 17.19
N LEU A 103 -8.08 -0.67 16.68
CA LEU A 103 -8.26 -1.31 15.38
C LEU A 103 -7.59 -0.49 14.25
N ASP A 104 -7.57 0.84 14.37
CA ASP A 104 -6.89 1.73 13.43
C ASP A 104 -5.36 1.56 13.47
N ASP A 105 -4.77 1.25 14.63
CA ASP A 105 -3.36 0.92 14.72
C ASP A 105 -3.01 -0.33 13.91
N ILE A 106 -3.87 -1.35 13.94
CA ILE A 106 -3.69 -2.59 13.17
C ILE A 106 -3.86 -2.32 11.67
N TYR A 107 -4.88 -1.53 11.29
CA TYR A 107 -5.07 -1.08 9.90
C TYR A 107 -3.86 -0.33 9.34
N ASN A 108 -3.28 0.55 10.15
CA ASN A 108 -2.10 1.32 9.78
C ASN A 108 -0.87 0.41 9.71
N GLU A 109 -0.67 -0.51 10.66
CA GLU A 109 0.44 -1.46 10.63
C GLU A 109 0.40 -2.36 9.39
N ARG A 110 -0.79 -2.84 8.99
CA ARG A 110 -0.97 -3.55 7.70
C ARG A 110 -0.57 -2.67 6.52
N GLY A 111 -0.93 -1.39 6.54
CA GLY A 111 -0.52 -0.40 5.54
C GLY A 111 1.00 -0.24 5.47
N TYR A 112 1.69 -0.12 6.61
CA TYR A 112 3.13 0.05 6.67
C TYR A 112 3.91 -1.21 6.30
N GLU A 113 3.47 -2.36 6.77
CA GLU A 113 4.19 -3.61 6.54
C GLU A 113 3.96 -4.08 5.09
N LEU A 114 2.72 -4.04 4.58
CA LEU A 114 2.31 -4.62 3.29
C LEU A 114 2.15 -3.59 2.15
N TYR A 115 2.70 -2.38 2.28
CA TYR A 115 2.65 -1.39 1.20
C TYR A 115 3.21 -1.98 -0.10
N TRP A 116 2.55 -1.68 -1.23
CA TRP A 116 2.95 -2.15 -2.56
C TRP A 116 2.91 -3.67 -2.78
N GLU A 117 2.15 -4.42 -1.97
CA GLU A 117 1.98 -5.87 -2.10
C GLU A 117 0.54 -6.29 -2.46
N GLY A 118 -0.28 -5.37 -2.98
CA GLY A 118 -1.64 -5.69 -3.46
C GLY A 118 -2.70 -5.93 -2.37
N LYS A 119 -2.40 -5.66 -1.09
CA LYS A 119 -3.32 -5.92 0.04
C LYS A 119 -4.25 -4.75 0.38
N ARG A 120 -3.82 -3.52 0.11
CA ARG A 120 -4.44 -2.30 0.68
C ARG A 120 -5.92 -2.14 0.36
N ARG A 121 -6.37 -2.44 -0.86
CA ARG A 121 -7.79 -2.33 -1.26
C ARG A 121 -8.68 -3.20 -0.37
N GLN A 122 -8.30 -4.46 -0.19
CA GLN A 122 -9.07 -5.42 0.62
C GLN A 122 -9.11 -4.98 2.08
N ASP A 123 -7.98 -4.54 2.63
CA ASP A 123 -7.92 -4.00 3.99
C ASP A 123 -8.79 -2.76 4.16
N MET A 124 -8.75 -1.81 3.22
CA MET A 124 -9.61 -0.64 3.24
C MET A 124 -11.09 -1.00 3.26
N ILE A 125 -11.51 -2.02 2.51
CA ILE A 125 -12.90 -2.47 2.50
C ILE A 125 -13.27 -3.07 3.86
N ARG A 126 -12.47 -4.00 4.39
CA ARG A 126 -12.77 -4.68 5.67
C ARG A 126 -12.75 -3.75 6.88
N PHE A 127 -11.99 -2.67 6.82
CA PHE A 127 -11.94 -1.65 7.88
C PHE A 127 -12.86 -0.44 7.59
N GLY A 128 -13.63 -0.44 6.50
CA GLY A 128 -14.59 0.63 6.20
C GLY A 128 -13.96 1.96 5.77
N PHE A 129 -12.70 1.94 5.31
CA PHE A 129 -11.99 3.12 4.80
C PHE A 129 -12.10 3.29 3.28
N PHE A 130 -12.45 2.25 2.52
CA PHE A 130 -12.39 2.28 1.06
C PHE A 130 -13.24 3.39 0.44
N ASN A 131 -14.47 3.55 0.93
CA ASN A 131 -15.41 4.51 0.37
C ASN A 131 -15.23 5.94 0.90
N LYS A 132 -14.52 6.13 2.02
CA LYS A 132 -14.26 7.44 2.64
C LYS A 132 -13.42 8.35 1.73
N PRO A 133 -13.50 9.67 1.88
CA PRO A 133 -12.62 10.58 1.16
C PRO A 133 -11.16 10.37 1.56
N MET A 134 -10.25 10.48 0.61
CA MET A 134 -8.80 10.50 0.82
C MET A 134 -8.14 11.45 -0.19
N SER A 135 -6.82 11.64 -0.11
CA SER A 135 -6.10 12.45 -1.09
C SER A 135 -6.43 12.00 -2.51
N GLU A 136 -6.81 12.94 -3.38
CA GLU A 136 -7.19 12.70 -4.78
C GLU A 136 -8.42 11.79 -4.99
N LYS A 137 -9.18 11.46 -3.94
CA LYS A 137 -10.43 10.68 -4.06
C LYS A 137 -11.54 11.27 -3.17
N PRO A 138 -12.65 11.76 -3.74
CA PRO A 138 -13.81 12.15 -2.93
C PRO A 138 -14.42 10.91 -2.24
N GLU A 139 -15.42 11.14 -1.39
CA GLU A 139 -16.27 10.04 -0.95
C GLU A 139 -16.92 9.35 -2.16
N THR A 140 -17.09 8.03 -2.07
CA THR A 140 -17.63 7.20 -3.15
C THR A 140 -18.77 6.35 -2.65
N PRO A 141 -19.79 6.04 -3.48
CA PRO A 141 -20.91 5.20 -3.06
C PRO A 141 -20.47 3.81 -2.57
N ALA A 142 -21.16 3.26 -1.58
CA ALA A 142 -20.80 1.98 -0.94
C ALA A 142 -20.69 0.81 -1.93
N TYR A 143 -21.52 0.79 -2.98
CA TYR A 143 -21.53 -0.30 -3.96
C TYR A 143 -20.20 -0.42 -4.74
N THR A 144 -19.36 0.62 -4.78
CA THR A 144 -18.08 0.57 -5.49
C THR A 144 -17.00 -0.28 -4.80
N SER A 145 -17.28 -0.77 -3.59
CA SER A 145 -16.43 -1.76 -2.91
C SER A 145 -16.38 -3.09 -3.66
N LEU A 146 -17.42 -3.43 -4.42
CA LEU A 146 -17.44 -4.58 -5.32
C LEU A 146 -17.29 -4.09 -6.77
N TYR A 147 -16.43 -4.72 -7.57
CA TYR A 147 -16.27 -4.29 -8.97
C TYR A 147 -17.52 -4.57 -9.79
N ALA A 148 -17.80 -3.72 -10.79
CA ALA A 148 -18.78 -4.02 -11.82
C ALA A 148 -18.40 -5.30 -12.56
N ILE A 149 -19.41 -6.10 -12.94
CA ILE A 149 -19.22 -7.12 -13.96
C ILE A 149 -19.01 -6.40 -15.29
N PRO A 150 -17.95 -6.73 -16.07
CA PRO A 150 -17.71 -6.11 -17.37
C PRO A 150 -18.92 -6.25 -18.29
N GLN A 151 -19.30 -5.17 -18.99
CA GLN A 151 -20.47 -5.17 -19.88
C GLN A 151 -20.36 -6.26 -20.95
N SER A 152 -19.18 -6.46 -21.52
CA SER A 152 -18.93 -7.53 -22.50
C SER A 152 -19.22 -8.94 -21.97
N ALA A 153 -19.12 -9.17 -20.66
CA ALA A 153 -19.49 -10.46 -20.05
C ALA A 153 -21.01 -10.58 -19.89
N LEU A 154 -21.71 -9.49 -19.55
CA LEU A 154 -23.17 -9.47 -19.46
C LEU A 154 -23.83 -9.68 -20.83
N ASP A 155 -23.26 -9.08 -21.89
CA ASP A 155 -23.80 -9.16 -23.24
C ASP A 155 -23.78 -10.59 -23.79
N VAL A 156 -22.77 -11.40 -23.42
CA VAL A 156 -22.60 -12.77 -23.92
C VAL A 156 -23.25 -13.84 -23.02
N ASN A 157 -23.54 -13.53 -21.76
CA ASN A 157 -24.07 -14.50 -20.80
C ASN A 157 -25.30 -13.96 -20.06
N PRO A 158 -26.53 -14.35 -20.49
CA PRO A 158 -27.77 -13.86 -19.89
C PRO A 158 -28.00 -14.35 -18.45
N ASN A 159 -27.19 -15.32 -17.95
CA ASN A 159 -27.26 -15.76 -16.56
C ASN A 159 -26.52 -14.80 -15.61
N LEU A 160 -25.64 -13.94 -16.12
CA LEU A 160 -24.94 -12.97 -15.30
C LEU A 160 -25.87 -11.79 -14.99
N LYS A 161 -25.93 -11.42 -13.72
CA LYS A 161 -26.66 -10.25 -13.23
C LYS A 161 -25.66 -9.27 -12.66
N GLN A 162 -25.78 -8.00 -13.04
CA GLN A 162 -24.89 -6.95 -12.55
C GLN A 162 -24.94 -6.83 -11.02
N ASN A 163 -23.81 -6.42 -10.44
CA ASN A 163 -23.73 -6.09 -9.03
C ASN A 163 -24.60 -4.86 -8.72
N PRO A 164 -25.33 -4.83 -7.59
CA PRO A 164 -26.25 -3.73 -7.29
C PRO A 164 -25.57 -2.36 -7.35
N GLY A 165 -26.20 -1.39 -8.01
CA GLY A 165 -25.73 0.01 -8.09
C GLY A 165 -24.92 0.37 -9.34
N TYR A 166 -24.51 -0.63 -10.14
CA TYR A 166 -23.88 -0.43 -11.46
C TYR A 166 -24.87 -0.50 -12.61
#